data_AF-A0A534U0K0-F1
#
_entry.id   AF-A0A534U0K0-F1
#
_cell.length_a   1.000
_cell.length_b   1.000
_cell.length_c   1.000
_cell.angle_alpha   90.00
_cell.angle_beta   90.00
_cell.angle_gamma   90.00
#
_symmetry.space_group_name_H-M   'P 1'
#
loop_
_entity.id
_entity.type
_entity.pdbx_description
1 polymer ?
#
loop_
_entity_poly.entity_id
_entity_poly.type
_entity_poly.pdbx_seq_one_letter_code
_entity_poly.pdbx_strand_id
1 'polypeptide(L)'
;MITRTCDLCAAARLTTWHHEDGVCWIADCELCAVPMVVWRAHGTAPPADDVTQMIAMLERVAGTHFAEFFVDDHRRNIPDHWHAHARPKGPAALDWFKRRLR
;
A
#
# COMPACT_ATOMS: atom_id res chain seq x y z
N MET A 1 0.40 23.81 16.09
CA MET A 1 0.69 22.62 15.24
C MET A 1 -0.61 22.21 14.58
N ILE A 2 -0.69 22.25 13.26
CA ILE A 2 -1.84 21.65 12.56
C ILE A 2 -1.66 20.15 12.67
N THR A 3 -2.39 19.49 13.58
CA THR A 3 -2.59 18.05 13.54
C THR A 3 -3.46 17.78 12.32
N ARG A 4 -2.84 17.63 11.14
CA ARG A 4 -3.56 17.07 10.01
C ARG A 4 -3.93 15.65 10.41
N THR A 5 -5.23 15.36 10.44
CA THR A 5 -5.75 14.01 10.61
C THR A 5 -5.30 13.21 9.38
N CYS A 6 -4.17 12.52 9.48
CA CYS A 6 -3.69 11.64 8.43
C CYS A 6 -4.57 10.39 8.41
N ASP A 7 -5.25 10.13 7.29
CA ASP A 7 -6.14 8.96 7.16
C ASP A 7 -5.37 7.64 7.35
N LEU A 8 -4.10 7.60 6.93
CA LEU A 8 -3.23 6.43 7.12
C LEU A 8 -2.83 6.22 8.57
N CYS A 9 -2.75 7.27 9.38
CA CYS A 9 -2.58 7.15 10.84
C CYS A 9 -3.86 6.67 11.52
N ALA A 10 -5.03 7.10 11.03
CA ALA A 10 -6.32 6.65 11.57
C ALA A 10 -6.57 5.16 11.30
N ALA A 11 -5.99 4.63 10.21
CA ALA A 11 -6.01 3.20 9.87
C ALA A 11 -7.43 2.60 9.88
N ALA A 12 -8.40 3.36 9.36
CA ALA A 12 -9.78 2.92 9.28
C ALA A 12 -9.91 1.68 8.38
N ARG A 13 -10.63 0.65 8.84
CA ARG A 13 -10.79 -0.62 8.13
C ARG A 13 -11.88 -0.56 7.05
N LEU A 14 -11.64 0.25 6.01
CA LEU A 14 -12.61 0.52 4.93
C LEU A 14 -12.59 -0.53 3.82
N THR A 15 -11.46 -1.20 3.61
CA THR A 15 -11.22 -2.17 2.54
C THR A 15 -10.74 -3.51 3.12
N THR A 16 -10.41 -4.48 2.27
CA THR A 16 -9.85 -5.76 2.71
C THR A 16 -8.50 -5.55 3.40
N TRP A 17 -8.35 -6.06 4.62
CA TRP A 17 -7.08 -6.08 5.35
C TRP A 17 -6.42 -7.45 5.20
N HIS A 18 -5.11 -7.44 4.95
CA HIS A 18 -4.32 -8.64 4.71
C HIS A 18 -3.30 -8.90 5.83
N HIS A 19 -2.78 -7.84 6.45
CA HIS A 19 -1.73 -7.93 7.47
C HIS A 19 -1.76 -6.71 8.40
N GLU A 20 -1.38 -6.91 9.66
CA GLU A 20 -1.10 -5.83 10.62
C GLU A 20 -0.07 -6.31 11.65
N ASP A 21 0.96 -5.51 11.88
CA ASP A 21 1.94 -5.72 12.96
C ASP A 21 2.41 -4.37 13.55
N GLY A 22 3.50 -4.41 14.32
CA GLY A 22 4.08 -3.22 14.94
C GLY A 22 4.76 -2.25 13.97
N VAL A 23 5.14 -2.70 12.77
CA VAL A 23 5.85 -1.91 11.75
C VAL A 23 4.88 -1.37 10.70
N CYS A 24 3.92 -2.18 10.26
CA CYS A 24 3.06 -1.83 9.14
C CYS A 24 1.69 -2.52 9.15
N TRP A 25 0.83 -2.05 8.28
CA TRP A 25 -0.38 -2.77 7.88
C TRP A 25 -0.49 -2.83 6.36
N ILE A 26 -1.21 -3.85 5.87
CA ILE A 26 -1.46 -4.05 4.44
C ILE A 26 -2.97 -4.20 4.23
N ALA A 27 -3.50 -3.37 3.35
CA ALA A 27 -4.90 -3.41 2.92
C ALA A 27 -5.01 -3.06 1.44
N ASP A 28 -6.17 -3.34 0.83
CA ASP A 28 -6.45 -2.86 -0.51
C ASP A 28 -6.61 -1.32 -0.48
N CYS A 29 -5.90 -0.61 -1.35
CA CYS A 29 -6.09 0.84 -1.50
C CYS A 29 -7.49 1.13 -2.08
N GLU A 30 -8.28 1.95 -1.41
CA GLU A 30 -9.63 2.34 -1.87
C GLU A 30 -9.61 2.95 -3.28
N LEU A 31 -8.62 3.81 -3.54
CA LEU A 31 -8.52 4.49 -4.83
C LEU A 31 -7.92 3.58 -5.90
N CYS A 32 -6.83 2.88 -5.59
CA CYS A 32 -6.08 2.09 -6.58
C CYS A 32 -6.63 0.68 -6.80
N ALA A 33 -7.43 0.14 -5.87
CA ALA A 33 -7.91 -1.24 -5.88
C ALA A 33 -6.77 -2.27 -6.03
N VAL A 34 -5.64 -2.03 -5.34
CA VAL A 34 -4.49 -2.93 -5.25
C VAL A 34 -3.96 -2.95 -3.81
N PRO A 35 -3.28 -4.03 -3.37
CA PRO A 35 -2.63 -4.05 -2.07
C PRO A 35 -1.65 -2.88 -1.90
N MET A 36 -1.73 -2.23 -0.74
CA MET A 36 -0.78 -1.21 -0.30
C MET A 36 -0.26 -1.55 1.09
N VAL A 37 1.03 -1.33 1.30
CA VAL A 37 1.64 -1.36 2.63
C VAL A 37 1.80 0.06 3.14
N VAL A 38 1.49 0.25 4.42
CA VAL A 38 1.58 1.54 5.08
C VAL A 38 2.41 1.39 6.35
N TRP A 39 3.42 2.27 6.50
CA TRP A 39 4.21 2.32 7.71
C TRP A 39 3.35 2.78 8.88
N ARG A 40 3.49 2.16 10.04
CA ARG A 40 2.62 2.45 11.19
C ARG A 40 2.88 3.84 11.78
N ALA A 41 4.14 4.28 11.74
CA ALA A 41 4.51 5.63 12.16
C ALA A 41 4.25 6.64 11.04
N HIS A 42 3.95 7.88 11.44
CA HIS A 42 3.82 8.99 10.51
C HIS A 42 5.21 9.51 10.09
N GLY A 43 5.36 9.87 8.82
CA GLY A 43 6.59 10.39 8.24
C GLY A 43 6.94 9.68 6.94
N THR A 44 7.98 10.17 6.26
CA THR A 44 8.35 9.74 4.91
C THR A 44 9.67 8.97 4.83
N ALA A 45 10.36 8.79 5.96
CA ALA A 45 11.68 8.16 6.02
C ALA A 45 11.70 7.05 7.09
N PRO A 46 11.02 5.91 6.84
CA PRO A 46 11.16 4.74 7.70
C PRO A 46 12.62 4.26 7.73
N PRO A 47 13.06 3.60 8.81
CA PRO A 47 14.32 2.87 8.84
C PRO A 47 14.43 1.89 7.67
N ALA A 48 15.65 1.63 7.18
CA ALA A 48 15.88 0.75 6.04
C ALA A 48 15.38 -0.70 6.30
N ASP A 49 15.51 -1.17 7.54
CA ASP A 49 15.03 -2.50 7.95
C ASP A 49 13.49 -2.56 7.91
N ASP A 50 12.81 -1.51 8.37
CA ASP A 50 11.35 -1.37 8.27
C ASP A 50 10.91 -1.38 6.80
N VAL A 51 11.59 -0.63 5.92
CA VAL A 51 11.28 -0.64 4.47
C VAL A 51 11.44 -2.05 3.91
N THR A 52 12.52 -2.74 4.23
CA THR A 52 12.79 -4.11 3.76
C THR A 52 11.68 -5.07 4.21
N GLN A 53 11.28 -5.01 5.48
CA GLN A 53 10.18 -5.81 6.02
C GLN A 53 8.86 -5.48 5.31
N MET A 54 8.52 -4.20 5.20
CA MET A 54 7.26 -3.74 4.57
C MET A 54 7.15 -4.20 3.12
N ILE A 55 8.21 -4.07 2.34
CA ILE A 55 8.24 -4.51 0.94
C ILE A 55 8.08 -6.03 0.85
N ALA A 56 8.82 -6.80 1.66
CA ALA A 56 8.69 -8.26 1.66
C ALA A 56 7.28 -8.74 2.06
N MET A 57 6.61 -8.06 3.00
CA MET A 57 5.24 -8.39 3.36
C MET A 57 4.26 -8.04 2.23
N LEU A 58 4.44 -6.87 1.60
CA LEU A 58 3.64 -6.44 0.47
C LEU A 58 3.75 -7.41 -0.70
N GLU A 59 4.96 -7.84 -1.03
CA GLU A 59 5.23 -8.80 -2.11
C GLU A 59 4.54 -10.15 -1.85
N ARG A 60 4.57 -10.64 -0.61
CA ARG A 60 3.87 -11.87 -0.23
C ARG A 60 2.36 -11.76 -0.45
N VAL A 61 1.75 -10.66 0.00
CA VAL A 61 0.32 -10.42 -0.21
C VAL A 61 0.03 -10.32 -1.71
N ALA A 62 0.75 -9.45 -2.42
CA ALA A 62 0.57 -9.20 -3.85
C ALA A 62 0.71 -10.46 -4.71
N GLY A 63 1.60 -11.40 -4.36
CA GLY A 63 1.75 -12.68 -5.03
C GLY A 63 0.52 -13.57 -5.00
N THR A 64 -0.44 -13.32 -4.11
CA THR A 64 -1.75 -13.99 -4.09
C THR A 64 -2.78 -13.35 -5.02
N HIS A 65 -2.55 -12.09 -5.44
CA HIS A 65 -3.46 -11.32 -6.30
C HIS A 65 -2.99 -11.30 -7.76
N PHE A 66 -1.67 -11.24 -7.98
CA PHE A 66 -1.09 -11.00 -9.29
C PHE A 66 0.04 -11.98 -9.59
N ALA A 67 0.07 -12.51 -10.81
CA ALA A 67 1.20 -13.30 -11.29
C ALA A 67 2.47 -12.44 -11.49
N GLU A 68 2.30 -11.19 -11.95
CA GLU A 68 3.37 -10.22 -12.12
C GLU A 68 2.94 -8.86 -11.57
N PHE A 69 3.83 -8.21 -10.82
CA PHE A 69 3.61 -6.88 -10.25
C PHE A 69 4.94 -6.15 -10.03
N PHE A 70 4.86 -4.87 -9.71
CA PHE A 70 5.99 -4.07 -9.24
C PHE A 70 5.53 -3.20 -8.07
N VAL A 71 6.46 -2.79 -7.21
CA VAL A 71 6.16 -1.87 -6.10
C VAL A 71 6.32 -0.42 -6.56
N ASP A 72 5.27 0.37 -6.35
CA ASP A 72 5.21 1.82 -6.59
C ASP A 72 5.14 2.55 -5.24
N ASP A 73 6.22 3.20 -4.85
CA ASP A 73 6.31 4.02 -3.63
C ASP A 73 6.04 5.51 -3.91
N HIS A 74 5.55 5.87 -5.11
CA HIS A 74 5.20 7.25 -5.42
C HIS A 74 3.89 7.68 -4.73
N ARG A 75 4.05 8.41 -3.62
CA ARG A 75 2.97 8.90 -2.76
C ARG A 75 2.37 10.20 -3.30
N ARG A 76 1.20 10.09 -3.94
CA ARG A 76 0.49 11.24 -4.56
C ARG A 76 -0.44 11.97 -3.59
N ASN A 77 -1.40 11.26 -2.99
CA ASN A 77 -2.48 11.89 -2.21
C ASN A 77 -2.09 12.17 -0.74
N ILE A 78 -1.31 11.29 -0.13
CA ILE A 78 -0.83 11.44 1.25
C ILE A 78 0.71 11.41 1.21
N PRO A 79 1.34 12.47 0.67
CA PRO A 79 2.77 12.47 0.39
C PRO A 79 3.64 12.48 1.66
N ASP A 80 3.08 12.89 2.80
CA ASP A 80 3.77 13.02 4.09
C ASP A 80 3.74 11.74 4.96
N HIS A 81 3.13 10.66 4.48
CA HIS A 81 3.09 9.37 5.18
C HIS A 81 3.59 8.25 4.27
N TRP A 82 4.62 7.52 4.69
CA TRP A 82 5.24 6.47 3.90
C TRP A 82 4.29 5.30 3.64
N HIS A 83 4.07 5.01 2.36
CA HIS A 83 3.32 3.86 1.89
C HIS A 83 3.75 3.52 0.46
N ALA A 84 3.50 2.27 0.05
CA ALA A 84 3.78 1.79 -1.28
C ALA A 84 2.67 0.84 -1.77
N HIS A 85 2.50 0.74 -3.08
CA HIS A 85 1.45 -0.06 -3.72
C HIS A 85 2.06 -1.17 -4.57
N ALA A 86 1.50 -2.38 -4.52
CA ALA A 86 1.83 -3.43 -5.47
C ALA A 86 0.94 -3.29 -6.71
N ARG A 87 1.50 -2.82 -7.83
CA ARG A 87 0.75 -2.62 -9.07
C ARG A 87 0.95 -3.78 -10.03
N PRO A 88 -0.13 -4.33 -10.64
CA PRO A 88 0.01 -5.44 -11.58
C PRO A 88 0.79 -5.01 -12.83
N LYS A 89 1.50 -5.97 -13.42
CA LYS A 89 2.21 -5.86 -14.71
C LYS A 89 1.68 -6.91 -15.69
N GLY A 90 1.96 -6.71 -16.97
CA GLY A 90 1.64 -7.68 -18.01
C GLY A 90 0.13 -7.84 -18.20
N PRO A 91 -0.37 -9.07 -18.49
CA PRO A 91 -1.79 -9.30 -18.70
C PRO A 91 -2.69 -8.85 -17.54
N ALA A 92 -2.24 -9.03 -16.29
CA ALA A 92 -2.98 -8.61 -15.10
C ALA A 92 -3.22 -7.09 -15.04
N ALA A 93 -2.34 -6.29 -15.64
CA ALA A 93 -2.51 -4.84 -15.70
C ALA A 93 -3.74 -4.46 -16.53
N LEU A 94 -3.98 -5.15 -17.65
CA LEU A 94 -5.13 -4.88 -18.53
C LEU A 94 -6.45 -5.14 -17.81
N ASP A 95 -6.55 -6.25 -17.07
CA ASP A 95 -7.76 -6.60 -16.32
C ASP A 95 -8.01 -5.63 -15.16
N TRP A 96 -6.94 -5.21 -14.47
CA TRP A 96 -7.02 -4.16 -13.46
C TRP A 96 -7.54 -2.83 -14.05
N PHE A 97 -7.01 -2.38 -15.19
CA PHE A 97 -7.50 -1.17 -15.86
C PHE A 97 -8.99 -1.27 -16.24
N LYS A 98 -9.42 -2.41 -16.79
CA LYS A 98 -10.84 -2.63 -17.15
C LYS A 98 -11.76 -2.56 -15.94
N ARG A 99 -11.35 -3.07 -14.77
CA ARG A 99 -12.14 -2.99 -13.53
C ARG A 99 -12.28 -1.56 -13.01
N ARG A 100 -11.35 -0.67 -13.36
CA ARG A 100 -11.31 0.71 -12.88
C ARG A 100 -12.01 1.72 -13.80
N LEU A 101 -12.39 1.30 -15.02
CA LEU A 101 -13.14 2.10 -16.01
C LEU A 101 -14.67 1.85 -15.94
N ARG A 102 -15.13 1.06 -14.97
CA ARG A 102 -16.54 0.73 -14.76
C ARG A 102 -17.12 1.56 -13.63
#